data_AF-A0A966EL73-F1
#
_entry.id   AF-A0A966EL73-F1
#
_cell.length_a   1.000
_cell.length_b   1.000
_cell.length_c   1.000
_cell.angle_alpha   90.00
_cell.angle_beta   90.00
_cell.angle_gamma   90.00
#
_symmetry.space_group_name_H-M   'P 1'
#
loop_
_entity.id
_entity.type
_entity.pdbx_description
1 polymer ?
#
loop_
_entity_poly.entity_id
_entity_poly.type
_entity_poly.pdbx_seq_one_letter_code
_entity_poly.pdbx_strand_id
1 'polypeptide(L)'
;MARKRKYRQEADKDPELDISSLVDVAFLLLIYFLVTATLRPDETDLSIVLPTQIPTENPDKVDPVAIVIGPSGNITYDGDVIPTSEAKGADRLPELRSRLKEYKQLCDNGGSKPMVTVAADDDGKTQRFIDVVNALASVQIKNITMTGFRDEEE
;
A
#
# COMPACT_ATOMS: atom_id res chain seq x y z
N MET A 1 34.49 24.59 -79.32
CA MET A 1 34.83 23.32 -78.65
C MET A 1 34.76 23.53 -77.15
N ALA A 2 33.71 23.05 -76.47
CA ALA A 2 33.49 23.27 -75.04
C ALA A 2 34.00 22.08 -74.22
N ARG A 3 34.94 22.31 -73.31
CA ARG A 3 35.48 21.29 -72.40
C ARG A 3 34.44 20.96 -71.32
N LYS A 4 33.90 19.73 -71.35
CA LYS A 4 33.07 19.17 -70.27
C LYS A 4 33.94 18.97 -69.02
N ARG A 5 33.61 19.68 -67.94
CA ARG A 5 34.17 19.48 -66.60
C ARG A 5 33.56 18.18 -66.04
N LYS A 6 34.37 17.15 -65.81
CA LYS A 6 33.92 15.89 -65.18
C LYS A 6 33.68 16.17 -63.69
N TYR A 7 32.44 16.02 -63.26
CA TYR A 7 32.06 16.00 -61.85
C TYR A 7 32.63 14.73 -61.22
N ARG A 8 33.48 14.87 -60.21
CA ARG A 8 34.00 13.75 -59.42
C ARG A 8 32.98 13.51 -58.30
N GLN A 9 32.27 12.38 -58.36
CA GLN A 9 31.46 11.91 -57.24
C GLN A 9 32.41 11.58 -56.08
N GLU A 10 32.22 12.25 -54.95
CA GLU A 10 32.77 11.81 -53.67
C GLU A 10 31.97 10.58 -53.24
N ALA A 11 32.67 9.50 -52.92
CA ALA A 11 32.08 8.26 -52.46
C ALA A 11 31.36 8.52 -51.13
N ASP A 12 30.11 8.08 -51.06
CA ASP A 12 29.27 8.06 -49.87
C ASP A 12 30.04 7.34 -48.76
N LYS A 13 30.53 8.09 -47.78
CA LYS A 13 31.12 7.51 -46.58
C LYS A 13 29.95 7.18 -45.67
N ASP A 14 29.76 5.90 -45.36
CA ASP A 14 28.82 5.46 -44.34
C ASP A 14 28.97 6.36 -43.10
N PRO A 15 27.86 6.90 -42.54
CA PRO A 15 27.96 7.75 -41.37
C PRO A 15 28.59 6.94 -40.23
N GLU A 16 29.80 7.31 -39.86
CA GLU A 16 30.51 6.71 -38.73
C GLU A 16 29.69 7.04 -37.47
N LEU A 17 29.07 6.01 -36.88
CA LEU A 17 28.26 6.19 -35.69
C LEU A 17 29.17 6.66 -34.55
N ASP A 18 28.89 7.85 -34.01
CA ASP A 18 29.64 8.41 -32.88
C ASP A 18 29.33 7.63 -31.60
N ILE A 19 30.08 6.55 -31.39
CA ILE A 19 29.98 5.68 -30.20
C ILE A 19 30.16 6.50 -28.92
N SER A 20 30.99 7.54 -28.95
CA SER A 20 31.21 8.44 -27.81
C SER A 20 29.91 9.11 -27.32
N SER A 21 29.04 9.52 -28.24
CA SER A 21 27.76 10.18 -27.91
C SER A 21 26.76 9.18 -27.32
N LEU A 22 26.78 7.93 -27.78
CA LEU A 22 25.91 6.87 -27.27
C LEU A 22 26.30 6.41 -25.87
N VAL A 23 27.61 6.34 -25.58
CA VAL A 23 28.13 5.98 -24.26
C VAL A 23 27.70 7.02 -23.22
N ASP A 24 27.74 8.31 -23.56
CA ASP A 24 27.33 9.39 -22.65
C ASP A 24 25.84 9.31 -22.27
N VAL A 25 24.96 9.08 -23.25
CA VAL A 25 23.52 8.89 -23.01
C VAL A 25 23.25 7.65 -22.14
N ALA A 26 23.93 6.54 -22.39
CA ALA A 26 23.80 5.33 -21.57
C ALA A 26 24.26 5.57 -20.12
N PHE A 27 25.35 6.33 -19.93
CA PHE A 27 25.88 6.64 -18.61
C PHE A 27 24.96 7.58 -17.82
N LEU A 28 24.37 8.58 -18.49
CA LEU A 28 23.32 9.43 -17.91
C LEU A 28 22.11 8.62 -17.44
N LEU A 29 21.68 7.63 -18.23
CA LEU A 29 20.58 6.73 -17.84
C LEU A 29 20.95 5.88 -16.61
N LEU A 30 22.18 5.37 -16.54
CA LEU A 30 22.64 4.60 -15.38
C LEU A 30 22.70 5.45 -14.10
N ILE A 31 23.20 6.68 -14.19
CA ILE A 31 23.21 7.61 -13.04
C ILE A 31 21.77 7.98 -12.66
N TYR A 32 20.91 8.25 -13.63
CA TYR A 32 19.51 8.53 -13.38
C TYR A 32 18.83 7.37 -12.65
N PHE A 33 19.00 6.13 -13.10
CA PHE A 33 18.46 4.96 -12.41
C PHE A 33 19.07 4.75 -11.03
N LEU A 34 20.38 4.96 -10.87
CA LEU A 34 21.06 4.83 -9.58
C LEU A 34 20.56 5.85 -8.55
N VAL A 35 20.34 7.10 -8.96
CA VAL A 35 19.83 8.16 -8.08
C VAL A 35 18.34 7.99 -7.81
N THR A 36 17.54 7.63 -8.81
CA THR A 36 16.09 7.41 -8.65
C THR A 36 15.75 6.12 -7.91
N ALA A 37 16.66 5.14 -7.84
CA ALA A 37 16.49 3.92 -7.05
C ALA A 37 16.40 4.20 -5.54
N THR A 38 17.05 5.26 -5.04
CA THR A 38 16.96 5.67 -3.62
C THR A 38 15.80 6.64 -3.35
N LEU A 39 14.98 6.96 -4.36
CA LEU A 39 13.76 7.76 -4.22
C LEU A 39 12.51 6.91 -4.00
N ARG A 40 12.66 5.61 -3.68
CA ARG A 40 11.61 4.94 -2.91
C ARG A 40 11.69 5.51 -1.50
N PRO A 41 10.64 6.19 -0.99
CA PRO A 41 10.53 6.33 0.44
C PRO A 41 10.55 4.91 1.00
N ASP A 42 11.55 4.60 1.83
CA ASP A 42 11.48 3.44 2.70
C ASP A 42 10.10 3.54 3.36
N GLU A 43 9.22 2.58 3.06
CA GLU A 43 7.88 2.58 3.60
C GLU A 43 8.04 2.68 5.10
N THR A 44 7.56 3.82 5.60
CA THR A 44 7.32 4.20 6.98
C THR A 44 7.81 3.15 7.95
N ASP A 45 8.88 3.48 8.68
CA ASP A 45 9.40 2.77 9.84
C ASP A 45 8.24 2.48 10.83
N LEU A 46 7.45 1.46 10.49
CA LEU A 46 6.34 1.00 11.26
C LEU A 46 7.01 0.07 12.23
N SER A 47 7.20 0.56 13.44
CA SER A 47 7.69 -0.23 14.56
C SER A 47 6.72 -1.39 14.79
N ILE A 48 6.93 -2.49 14.06
CA ILE A 48 6.28 -3.77 14.28
C ILE A 48 6.88 -4.30 15.56
N VAL A 49 6.27 -3.93 16.67
CA VAL A 49 6.51 -4.64 17.92
C VAL A 49 5.81 -5.98 17.73
N LEU A 50 6.57 -7.01 17.31
CA LEU A 50 6.10 -8.37 17.42
C LEU A 50 5.69 -8.56 18.88
N PRO A 51 4.42 -8.88 19.19
CA PRO A 51 4.06 -9.23 20.55
C PRO A 51 4.75 -10.56 20.82
N THR A 52 5.95 -10.50 21.39
CA THR A 52 6.46 -11.58 22.21
C THR A 52 5.36 -11.81 23.23
N GLN A 53 4.85 -13.04 23.28
CA GLN A 53 3.85 -13.46 24.24
C GLN A 53 4.42 -13.27 25.65
N ILE A 54 4.30 -12.05 26.16
CA ILE A 54 4.45 -11.74 27.56
C ILE A 54 3.02 -11.74 28.06
N PRO A 55 2.61 -12.73 28.87
CA PRO A 55 1.36 -12.64 29.60
C PRO A 55 1.50 -11.42 30.50
N THR A 56 0.98 -10.27 30.06
CA THR A 56 1.01 -9.08 30.88
C THR A 56 -0.23 -9.13 31.73
N GLU A 57 -0.02 -9.49 32.98
CA GLU A 57 -0.88 -9.21 34.12
C GLU A 57 -1.29 -7.72 34.08
N ASN A 58 -2.38 -7.39 33.42
CA ASN A 58 -3.14 -6.16 33.58
C ASN A 58 -4.56 -6.43 33.11
N PRO A 59 -5.51 -6.70 34.03
CA PRO A 59 -6.90 -7.03 33.69
C PRO A 59 -7.70 -5.85 33.07
N ASP A 60 -7.09 -4.66 32.96
CA ASP A 60 -7.75 -3.44 32.48
C ASP A 60 -7.46 -3.11 31.00
N LYS A 61 -6.65 -3.90 30.30
CA LYS A 61 -6.45 -3.72 28.86
C LYS A 61 -7.56 -4.42 28.09
N VAL A 62 -8.42 -3.61 27.47
CA VAL A 62 -9.41 -4.10 26.51
C VAL A 62 -8.66 -4.82 25.38
N ASP A 63 -9.10 -6.05 25.07
CA ASP A 63 -8.46 -6.87 24.04
C ASP A 63 -8.51 -6.18 22.65
N PRO A 64 -7.48 -6.34 21.82
CA PRO A 64 -7.51 -5.88 20.44
C PRO A 64 -8.58 -6.61 19.63
N VAL A 65 -9.29 -5.87 18.77
CA VAL A 65 -10.31 -6.43 17.88
C VAL A 65 -9.68 -6.81 16.53
N ALA A 66 -10.07 -7.96 16.00
CA ALA A 66 -9.65 -8.42 14.68
C ALA A 66 -10.78 -8.25 13.64
N ILE A 67 -10.48 -7.56 12.55
CA ILE A 67 -11.34 -7.46 11.36
C ILE A 67 -10.68 -8.23 10.23
N VAL A 68 -11.36 -9.21 9.66
CA VAL A 68 -10.83 -10.01 8.53
C VAL A 68 -11.64 -9.75 7.27
N ILE A 69 -10.95 -9.50 6.16
CA ILE A 69 -11.52 -9.35 4.83
C ILE A 69 -11.17 -10.61 4.04
N GLY A 70 -12.17 -11.48 3.85
CA GLY A 70 -11.98 -12.71 3.10
C GLY A 70 -11.90 -12.48 1.57
N PRO A 71 -11.46 -13.48 0.80
CA PRO A 71 -11.25 -13.37 -0.65
C PRO A 71 -12.53 -13.06 -1.43
N SER A 72 -13.70 -13.50 -0.94
CA SER A 72 -14.99 -13.16 -1.55
C SER A 72 -15.41 -11.68 -1.31
N GLY A 73 -14.70 -10.97 -0.44
CA GLY A 73 -15.01 -9.63 0.03
C GLY A 73 -16.03 -9.59 1.17
N ASN A 74 -16.15 -10.70 1.91
CA ASN A 74 -16.90 -10.76 3.17
C ASN A 74 -16.03 -10.19 4.29
N ILE A 75 -16.65 -9.44 5.19
CA ILE A 75 -15.95 -8.81 6.32
C ILE A 75 -16.41 -9.50 7.59
N THR A 76 -15.47 -9.88 8.45
CA THR A 76 -15.77 -10.40 9.78
C THR A 76 -15.20 -9.49 10.86
N TYR A 77 -15.89 -9.43 12.00
CA TYR A 77 -15.47 -8.75 13.23
C TYR A 77 -15.36 -9.81 14.31
N ASP A 78 -14.15 -10.10 14.81
CA ASP A 78 -13.88 -11.16 15.79
C ASP A 78 -14.52 -12.53 15.44
N GLY A 79 -14.59 -12.84 14.14
CA GLY A 79 -15.19 -14.07 13.62
C GLY A 79 -16.67 -13.97 13.24
N ASP A 80 -17.38 -12.91 13.65
CA ASP A 80 -18.75 -12.67 13.23
C ASP A 80 -18.82 -12.02 11.85
N VAL A 81 -19.58 -12.60 10.93
CA VAL A 81 -19.79 -12.01 9.61
C VAL A 81 -20.60 -10.73 9.73
N ILE A 82 -20.05 -9.63 9.23
CA ILE A 82 -20.73 -8.34 9.16
C ILE A 82 -21.42 -8.20 7.79
N PRO A 83 -22.76 -8.07 7.77
CA PRO A 83 -23.49 -7.82 6.53
C PRO A 83 -23.08 -6.47 5.95
N THR A 84 -22.83 -6.45 4.64
CA THR A 84 -22.69 -5.18 3.91
C THR A 84 -24.07 -4.71 3.44
N SER A 85 -24.34 -3.42 3.63
CA SER A 85 -25.47 -2.74 3.00
C SER A 85 -25.14 -2.30 1.56
N GLU A 86 -26.17 -2.15 0.72
CA GLU A 86 -26.05 -1.60 -0.64
C GLU A 86 -25.75 -0.08 -0.68
N ALA A 87 -25.64 0.56 0.49
CA ALA A 87 -25.27 1.96 0.61
C ALA A 87 -23.90 2.28 -0.05
N LYS A 88 -23.57 3.56 -0.17
CA LYS A 88 -22.30 4.02 -0.76
C LYS A 88 -21.34 4.54 0.31
N GLY A 89 -20.05 4.28 0.08
CA GLY A 89 -18.97 4.77 0.94
C GLY A 89 -19.05 4.21 2.36
N ALA A 90 -18.86 5.08 3.33
CA ALA A 90 -18.69 4.68 4.72
C ALA A 90 -19.98 4.13 5.38
N ASP A 91 -21.16 4.38 4.80
CA ASP A 91 -22.45 3.83 5.26
C ASP A 91 -22.69 2.37 4.83
N ARG A 92 -21.74 1.77 4.11
CA ARG A 92 -21.80 0.35 3.69
C ARG A 92 -21.78 -0.63 4.85
N LEU A 93 -21.16 -0.25 5.96
CA LEU A 93 -20.94 -1.13 7.12
C LEU A 93 -21.52 -0.48 8.38
N PRO A 94 -22.86 -0.30 8.46
CA PRO A 94 -23.49 0.37 9.59
C PRO A 94 -23.33 -0.43 10.89
N GLU A 95 -23.39 -1.77 10.82
CA GLU A 95 -23.20 -2.64 11.97
C GLU A 95 -21.76 -2.61 12.49
N LEU A 96 -20.77 -2.68 11.58
CA LEU A 96 -19.35 -2.56 11.95
C LEU A 96 -19.09 -1.26 12.73
N ARG A 97 -19.68 -0.15 12.27
CA ARG A 97 -19.54 1.15 12.92
C ARG A 97 -20.16 1.20 14.31
N SER A 98 -21.34 0.57 14.50
CA SER A 98 -21.95 0.49 15.83
C SER A 98 -21.03 -0.25 16.80
N ARG A 99 -20.56 -1.43 16.38
CA ARG A 99 -19.65 -2.26 17.19
C ARG A 99 -18.34 -1.54 17.51
N LEU A 100 -17.72 -0.89 16.52
CA LEU A 100 -16.49 -0.10 16.72
C LEU A 100 -16.71 1.10 17.64
N LYS A 101 -17.88 1.74 17.59
CA LYS A 101 -18.23 2.87 18.47
C LYS A 101 -18.41 2.41 19.92
N GLU A 102 -19.10 1.29 20.12
CA GLU A 102 -19.23 0.65 21.43
C GLU A 102 -17.86 0.23 21.97
N TYR A 103 -17.05 -0.43 21.15
CA TYR A 103 -15.67 -0.80 21.50
C TYR A 103 -14.83 0.40 21.91
N LYS A 104 -14.87 1.49 21.15
CA LYS A 104 -14.17 2.72 21.49
C LYS A 104 -14.64 3.29 22.84
N GLN A 105 -15.95 3.31 23.09
CA GLN A 105 -16.48 3.78 24.37
C GLN A 105 -16.02 2.92 25.54
N LEU A 106 -15.95 1.60 25.36
CA LEU A 106 -15.40 0.69 26.36
C LEU A 106 -13.93 0.98 26.65
N CYS A 107 -13.13 1.21 25.60
CA CYS A 107 -11.72 1.59 25.73
C CYS A 107 -11.54 2.94 26.43
N ASP A 108 -12.31 3.96 26.04
CA ASP A 108 -12.28 5.30 26.62
C ASP A 108 -12.66 5.26 28.11
N ASN A 109 -13.65 4.44 28.48
CA ASN A 109 -14.07 4.24 29.88
C ASN A 109 -13.04 3.44 30.70
N GLY A 110 -12.38 2.46 30.07
CA GLY A 110 -11.34 1.64 30.69
C GLY A 110 -9.95 2.28 30.69
N GLY A 111 -9.81 3.53 30.21
CA GLY A 111 -8.53 4.22 30.10
C GLY A 111 -7.54 3.58 29.11
N SER A 112 -8.02 2.68 28.27
CA SER A 112 -7.23 1.94 27.27
C SER A 112 -7.40 2.59 25.90
N LYS A 113 -6.38 2.50 25.05
CA LYS A 113 -6.47 2.99 23.67
C LYS A 113 -7.08 1.89 22.80
N PRO A 114 -8.14 2.16 22.00
CA PRO A 114 -8.71 1.16 21.11
C PRO A 114 -7.66 0.76 20.07
N MET A 115 -7.48 -0.55 19.89
CA MET A 115 -6.54 -1.15 18.96
C MET A 115 -7.28 -2.13 18.06
N VAL A 116 -7.15 -1.96 16.75
CA VAL A 116 -7.83 -2.80 15.76
C VAL A 116 -6.80 -3.38 14.80
N THR A 117 -6.87 -4.68 14.56
CA THR A 117 -6.08 -5.37 13.54
C THR A 117 -6.96 -5.66 12.35
N VAL A 118 -6.56 -5.19 11.16
CA VAL A 118 -7.25 -5.43 9.90
C VAL A 118 -6.42 -6.44 9.10
N ALA A 119 -6.95 -7.65 8.99
CA ALA A 119 -6.41 -8.68 8.12
C ALA A 119 -7.10 -8.63 6.76
N ALA A 120 -6.33 -8.50 5.69
CA ALA A 120 -6.84 -8.58 4.32
C ALA A 120 -6.01 -9.59 3.54
N ASP A 121 -6.67 -10.38 2.71
CA ASP A 121 -6.02 -11.22 1.70
C ASP A 121 -5.66 -10.38 0.47
N ASP A 122 -4.68 -10.79 -0.34
CA ASP A 122 -4.20 -10.04 -1.52
C ASP A 122 -5.30 -9.94 -2.60
N ASP A 123 -6.14 -10.98 -2.72
CA ASP A 123 -7.36 -10.98 -3.55
C ASP A 123 -8.53 -10.21 -2.91
N GLY A 124 -8.35 -9.75 -1.68
CA GLY A 124 -9.33 -8.98 -0.92
C GLY A 124 -9.69 -7.70 -1.68
N LYS A 125 -10.90 -7.66 -2.24
CA LYS A 125 -11.44 -6.52 -3.00
C LYS A 125 -11.01 -5.20 -2.35
N THR A 126 -10.12 -4.44 -2.99
CA THR A 126 -9.56 -3.17 -2.49
C THR A 126 -10.64 -2.22 -1.97
N GLN A 127 -11.81 -2.24 -2.62
CA GLN A 127 -12.99 -1.49 -2.18
C GLN A 127 -13.46 -1.84 -0.76
N ARG A 128 -13.42 -3.13 -0.38
CA ARG A 128 -13.82 -3.60 0.96
C ARG A 128 -12.86 -3.12 2.03
N PHE A 129 -11.57 -3.13 1.72
CA PHE A 129 -10.56 -2.57 2.62
C PHE A 129 -10.78 -1.07 2.84
N ILE A 130 -11.02 -0.32 1.77
CA ILE A 130 -11.37 1.11 1.86
C ILE A 130 -12.65 1.31 2.70
N ASP A 131 -13.67 0.46 2.53
CA ASP A 131 -14.90 0.53 3.30
C ASP A 131 -14.64 0.32 4.81
N VAL A 132 -13.79 -0.65 5.18
CA VAL A 132 -13.37 -0.91 6.58
C VAL A 132 -12.55 0.26 7.15
N VAL A 133 -11.58 0.77 6.40
CA VAL A 133 -10.76 1.92 6.83
C VAL A 133 -11.62 3.16 7.03
N ASN A 134 -12.58 3.41 6.13
CA ASN A 134 -13.55 4.51 6.27
C ASN A 134 -14.45 4.34 7.50
N ALA A 135 -14.85 3.11 7.83
CA ALA A 135 -15.59 2.82 9.05
C ALA A 135 -14.75 3.15 10.30
N LEU A 136 -13.49 2.71 10.35
CA LEU A 136 -12.55 3.01 11.44
C LEU A 136 -12.30 4.52 11.60
N ALA A 137 -12.08 5.21 10.49
CA ALA A 137 -11.87 6.66 10.45
C ALA A 137 -13.10 7.42 10.97
N SER A 138 -14.32 6.98 10.63
CA SER A 138 -15.56 7.62 11.10
C SER A 138 -15.77 7.53 12.61
N VAL A 139 -15.16 6.53 13.26
CA VAL A 139 -15.19 6.35 14.73
C VAL A 139 -13.94 6.97 15.40
N GLN A 140 -13.01 7.52 14.62
CA GLN A 140 -11.74 8.11 15.05
C GLN A 140 -10.81 7.11 15.78
N ILE A 141 -10.84 5.84 15.38
CA ILE A 141 -9.84 4.85 15.84
C ILE A 141 -8.58 5.07 15.01
N LYS A 142 -7.46 5.37 15.69
CA LYS A 142 -6.18 5.69 15.03
C LYS A 142 -5.14 4.57 15.11
N ASN A 143 -5.26 3.68 16.09
CA ASN A 143 -4.32 2.57 16.25
C ASN A 143 -4.83 1.39 15.43
N ILE A 144 -4.36 1.30 14.19
CA ILE A 144 -4.73 0.26 13.24
C ILE A 144 -3.46 -0.54 12.92
N THR A 145 -3.54 -1.85 13.06
CA THR A 145 -2.50 -2.78 12.60
C THR A 145 -3.00 -3.47 11.35
N MET A 146 -2.17 -3.63 10.33
CA MET A 146 -2.54 -4.31 9.08
C MET A 146 -1.74 -5.60 8.94
N THR A 147 -2.39 -6.66 8.48
CA THR A 147 -1.78 -7.98 8.29
C THR A 147 -2.30 -8.63 7.02
N GLY A 148 -1.47 -9.35 6.27
CA GLY A 148 -1.92 -10.20 5.16
C GLY A 148 -1.78 -9.61 3.75
N PHE A 149 -1.33 -8.36 3.61
CA PHE A 149 -0.70 -7.93 2.36
C PHE A 149 0.63 -8.66 2.28
N ARG A 150 0.73 -9.67 1.41
CA ARG A 150 2.06 -10.15 1.04
C ARG A 150 2.57 -9.15 0.03
N ASP A 151 3.71 -8.55 0.31
CA ASP A 151 4.50 -7.93 -0.74
C ASP A 151 4.88 -9.05 -1.71
N GLU A 152 4.07 -9.23 -2.76
CA GLU A 152 4.50 -9.95 -3.96
C GLU A 152 5.55 -9.08 -4.65
N GLU A 153 6.75 -9.03 -4.07
CA GLU A 153 7.96 -8.73 -4.80
C GLU A 153 8.42 -10.03 -5.51
N GLU A 154 7.91 -10.26 -6.72
CA GLU A 154 8.63 -11.00 -7.78
C GLU A 154 9.06 -10.05 -8.90
#